data_AF-A0A955PWS2-F1
#
_entry.id   AF-A0A955PWS2-F1
#
_cell.length_a   1.000
_cell.length_b   1.000
_cell.length_c   1.000
_cell.angle_alpha   90.00
_cell.angle_beta   90.00
_cell.angle_gamma   90.00
#
_symmetry.space_group_name_H-M   'P 1'
#
loop_
_entity.id
_entity.type
_entity.pdbx_description
1 polymer ?
#
loop_
_entity_poly.entity_id
_entity_poly.type
_entity_poly.pdbx_seq_one_letter_code
_entity_poly.pdbx_strand_id
1 'polypeptide(L)'
;PPTPTGRPHDDEAGQWIEQSSRDPFAPIAAASHSHSDLPSLRVDHTGELPQTKNALTLKAIAIEAEQRSAVINRTVVYEGEIIHGHQVLSIQPKGVWLKHQGKTQWLTFSKEATS
;
A
#
# COMPACT_ATOMS: atom_id res chain seq x y z
N PRO A 1 -12.85 -4.68 65.43
CA PRO A 1 -12.76 -4.51 63.96
C PRO A 1 -11.49 -5.19 63.40
N PRO A 2 -11.62 -6.28 62.64
CA PRO A 2 -10.47 -7.01 62.10
C PRO A 2 -9.90 -6.32 60.84
N THR A 3 -8.59 -6.21 60.81
CA THR A 3 -7.74 -5.87 59.67
C THR A 3 -7.70 -7.04 58.67
N PRO A 4 -7.89 -6.81 57.37
CA PRO A 4 -7.51 -7.80 56.37
C PRO A 4 -6.06 -7.57 55.95
N THR A 5 -5.16 -8.45 56.42
CA THR A 5 -3.85 -8.66 55.83
C THR A 5 -4.03 -9.58 54.62
N GLY A 6 -3.95 -9.03 53.41
CA GLY A 6 -4.00 -9.76 52.15
C GLY A 6 -2.78 -9.41 51.30
N ARG A 7 -2.06 -10.44 50.84
CA ARG A 7 -0.78 -10.42 50.11
C ARG A 7 -0.81 -9.59 48.81
N PRO A 8 0.35 -9.17 48.29
CA PRO A 8 0.44 -8.53 46.98
C PRO A 8 0.18 -9.60 45.93
N HIS A 9 -0.88 -9.44 45.15
CA HIS A 9 -1.13 -10.24 43.96
C HIS A 9 -1.70 -9.30 42.90
N ASP A 10 -1.15 -9.43 41.70
CA ASP A 10 -1.59 -8.84 40.45
C ASP A 10 -1.13 -7.40 40.13
N ASP A 11 0.19 -7.22 40.12
CA ASP A 11 0.88 -6.34 39.15
C ASP A 11 0.91 -6.96 37.72
N GLU A 12 -0.12 -7.73 37.32
CA GLU A 12 -0.21 -8.38 36.01
C GLU A 12 -1.49 -8.00 35.25
N ALA A 13 -1.90 -6.74 35.35
CA ALA A 13 -2.95 -6.17 34.49
C ALA A 13 -2.44 -4.99 33.62
N GLY A 14 -1.12 -4.86 33.46
CA GLY A 14 -0.48 -3.72 32.81
C GLY A 14 0.19 -3.97 31.45
N GLN A 15 0.07 -5.17 30.87
CA GLN A 15 0.81 -5.52 29.63
C GLN A 15 -0.02 -5.49 28.35
N TRP A 16 -1.22 -4.88 28.37
CA TRP A 16 -1.96 -4.63 27.15
C TRP A 16 -1.64 -3.23 26.66
N ILE A 17 -1.01 -3.17 25.49
CA ILE A 17 -0.64 -1.97 24.73
C ILE A 17 0.69 -1.36 25.16
N GLU A 18 1.75 -2.16 25.09
CA GLU A 18 3.04 -1.58 24.67
C GLU A 18 2.81 -1.05 23.25
N GLN A 19 2.68 0.27 23.15
CA GLN A 19 2.46 1.00 21.91
C GLN A 19 3.68 0.80 21.00
N SER A 20 3.72 -0.32 20.28
CA SER A 20 4.47 -0.35 19.04
C SER A 20 3.81 0.68 18.12
N SER A 21 4.52 1.77 17.84
CA SER A 21 4.23 2.80 16.82
C SER A 21 4.21 2.18 15.42
N ARG A 22 3.42 1.11 15.26
CA ARG A 22 3.29 0.31 14.07
C ARG A 22 2.03 0.80 13.39
N ASP A 23 2.22 1.43 12.25
CA ASP A 23 1.13 1.77 11.34
C ASP A 23 0.29 0.49 11.11
N PRO A 24 -1.03 0.50 11.42
CA PRO A 24 -1.89 -0.66 11.26
C PRO A 24 -2.07 -1.09 9.80
N PHE A 25 -1.63 -0.27 8.85
CA PHE A 25 -1.62 -0.55 7.42
C PHE A 25 -0.23 -0.91 6.89
N ALA A 26 0.81 -0.92 7.74
CA ALA A 26 2.13 -1.37 7.31
C ALA A 26 2.10 -2.86 6.96
N PRO A 27 2.62 -3.26 5.79
CA PRO A 27 2.76 -4.67 5.46
C PRO A 27 3.53 -5.38 6.58
N ILE A 28 3.00 -6.51 7.05
CA ILE A 28 3.62 -7.30 8.12
C ILE A 28 4.89 -7.93 7.54
N ALA A 29 6.02 -7.22 7.65
CA ALA A 29 7.33 -7.82 7.44
C ALA A 29 7.49 -8.88 8.53
N ALA A 30 7.44 -10.15 8.13
CA ALA A 30 7.70 -11.27 9.01
C ALA A 30 9.11 -11.10 9.60
N ALA A 31 9.18 -10.99 10.92
CA ALA A 31 10.44 -10.95 11.64
C ALA A 31 11.11 -12.33 11.51
N SER A 32 12.13 -12.42 10.66
CA SER A 32 13.10 -13.50 10.71
C SER A 32 14.28 -13.04 11.56
N HIS A 33 14.52 -13.76 12.65
CA HIS A 33 15.59 -13.48 13.58
C HIS A 33 16.99 -13.64 12.94
N SER A 34 17.83 -12.67 13.29
CA SER A 34 19.28 -12.76 13.54
C SER A 34 20.25 -13.03 12.39
N HIS A 35 21.14 -12.04 12.30
CA HIS A 35 22.57 -12.11 11.99
C HIS A 35 23.05 -11.79 10.56
N SER A 36 23.75 -10.65 10.53
CA SER A 36 24.92 -10.30 9.71
C SER A 36 24.77 -9.91 8.24
N ASP A 37 25.31 -8.72 8.01
CA ASP A 37 25.86 -8.15 6.78
C ASP A 37 24.91 -7.76 5.64
N LEU A 38 25.02 -6.47 5.29
CA LEU A 38 24.46 -5.86 4.09
C LEU A 38 24.82 -6.70 2.86
N PRO A 39 23.89 -6.84 1.91
CA PRO A 39 24.10 -6.03 0.72
C PRO A 39 22.80 -5.41 0.22
N SER A 40 22.97 -4.25 -0.42
CA SER A 40 22.00 -3.55 -1.26
C SER A 40 21.10 -4.51 -2.05
N LEU A 41 19.90 -4.78 -1.55
CA LEU A 41 18.90 -5.58 -2.25
C LEU A 41 18.32 -4.74 -3.38
N ARG A 42 18.87 -4.95 -4.57
CA ARG A 42 18.17 -4.69 -5.83
C ARG A 42 16.84 -5.43 -5.74
N VAL A 43 15.75 -4.68 -5.75
CA VAL A 43 14.41 -5.25 -5.78
C VAL A 43 14.17 -5.77 -7.20
N ASP A 44 14.59 -7.02 -7.43
CA ASP A 44 14.21 -7.78 -8.62
C ASP A 44 12.77 -8.25 -8.39
N HIS A 45 11.81 -7.48 -8.89
CA HIS A 45 10.41 -7.89 -8.94
C HIS A 45 10.20 -8.94 -10.04
N THR A 46 10.78 -10.13 -9.88
CA THR A 46 10.41 -11.32 -10.66
C THR A 46 9.19 -12.00 -10.03
N GLY A 47 8.10 -11.25 -9.97
CA GLY A 47 6.76 -11.82 -9.85
C GLY A 47 6.20 -11.93 -11.26
N GLU A 48 6.46 -13.05 -11.93
CA GLU A 48 5.81 -13.39 -13.20
C GLU A 48 4.31 -13.58 -12.94
N LEU A 49 3.55 -12.48 -12.93
CA LEU A 49 2.10 -12.54 -12.99
C LEU A 49 1.72 -13.05 -14.39
N PRO A 50 0.72 -13.95 -14.48
CA PRO A 50 0.26 -14.45 -15.76
C PRO A 50 -0.10 -13.27 -16.65
N GLN A 51 0.51 -13.24 -17.84
CA GLN A 51 0.37 -12.24 -18.88
C GLN A 51 -1.03 -12.29 -19.51
N THR A 52 -2.09 -12.19 -18.69
CA THR A 52 -3.39 -11.74 -19.15
C THR A 52 -3.17 -10.33 -19.65
N LYS A 53 -3.46 -10.07 -20.93
CA LYS A 53 -3.47 -8.73 -21.56
C LYS A 53 -3.79 -7.68 -20.49
N ASN A 54 -2.78 -6.94 -20.03
CA ASN A 54 -2.84 -6.17 -18.79
C ASN A 54 -3.87 -5.03 -18.93
N ALA A 55 -5.13 -5.35 -18.68
CA ALA A 55 -6.21 -4.39 -18.64
C ALA A 55 -5.98 -3.54 -17.38
N LEU A 56 -5.46 -2.33 -17.58
CA LEU A 56 -5.31 -1.37 -16.49
C LEU A 56 -6.69 -1.00 -15.97
N THR A 57 -6.87 -1.10 -14.66
CA THR A 57 -8.11 -0.80 -13.96
C THR A 57 -7.83 0.27 -12.92
N LEU A 58 -8.50 1.42 -13.03
CA LEU A 58 -8.38 2.47 -12.02
C LEU A 58 -9.25 2.11 -10.81
N LYS A 59 -8.63 2.03 -9.64
CA LYS A 59 -9.30 1.65 -8.38
C LYS A 59 -9.48 2.83 -7.44
N ALA A 60 -8.53 3.76 -7.38
CA ALA A 60 -8.62 4.95 -6.52
C ALA A 60 -7.81 6.11 -7.10
N ILE A 61 -8.14 7.33 -6.67
CA ILE A 61 -7.38 8.54 -6.92
C ILE A 61 -7.33 9.34 -5.62
N ALA A 62 -6.15 9.81 -5.25
CA ALA A 62 -5.96 10.73 -4.14
C ALA A 62 -5.29 12.01 -4.66
N ILE A 63 -5.86 13.16 -4.30
CA ILE A 63 -5.37 14.47 -4.68
C ILE A 63 -5.28 15.28 -3.39
N GLU A 64 -4.05 15.53 -2.94
CA GLU A 64 -3.73 16.27 -1.73
C GLU A 64 -2.86 17.48 -2.10
N ALA A 65 -3.48 18.67 -2.16
CA ALA A 65 -2.83 19.91 -2.55
C ALA A 65 -2.04 19.78 -3.87
N GLU A 66 -0.71 19.66 -3.78
CA GLU A 66 0.21 19.52 -4.92
C GLU A 66 0.54 18.07 -5.28
N GLN A 67 0.22 17.10 -4.42
CA GLN A 67 0.49 15.70 -4.65
C GLN A 67 -0.73 14.98 -5.23
N ARG A 68 -0.49 14.23 -6.29
CA ARG A 68 -1.51 13.45 -7.00
C ARG A 68 -1.03 12.02 -7.14
N SER A 69 -1.84 11.09 -6.69
CA SER A 69 -1.57 9.66 -6.80
C SER A 69 -2.82 8.91 -7.24
N ALA A 70 -2.62 7.79 -7.90
CA ALA A 70 -3.69 6.93 -8.37
C ALA A 70 -3.34 5.47 -8.05
N VAL A 71 -4.35 4.67 -7.75
CA VAL A 71 -4.19 3.22 -7.62
C VAL A 71 -4.68 2.60 -8.92
N ILE A 72 -3.74 2.09 -9.72
CA ILE A 72 -4.02 1.33 -10.93
C ILE A 72 -3.72 -0.14 -10.65
N ASN A 73 -4.71 -1.00 -10.86
CA ASN A 73 -4.72 -2.40 -10.45
C ASN A 73 -4.47 -2.56 -8.93
N ARG A 74 -3.22 -2.86 -8.54
CA ARG A 74 -2.78 -3.01 -7.13
C ARG A 74 -1.54 -2.17 -6.83
N THR A 75 -1.28 -1.17 -7.65
CA THR A 75 -0.06 -0.36 -7.60
C THR A 75 -0.43 1.10 -7.45
N VAL A 76 0.17 1.78 -6.48
CA VAL A 76 0.11 3.24 -6.36
C VAL A 76 1.06 3.84 -7.38
N VAL A 77 0.57 4.80 -8.16
CA VAL A 77 1.35 5.50 -9.17
C VAL A 77 1.21 7.01 -9.03
N TYR A 78 2.26 7.72 -9.43
CA TYR A 78 2.33 9.18 -9.47
C TYR A 78 2.46 9.71 -10.91
N GLU A 79 2.26 11.00 -11.09
CA GLU A 79 2.48 11.64 -12.39
C GLU A 79 3.95 11.49 -12.83
N GLY A 80 4.15 11.11 -14.10
CA GLY A 80 5.47 10.84 -14.67
C GLY A 80 5.94 9.38 -14.59
N GLU A 81 5.35 8.56 -13.72
CA GLU A 81 5.74 7.16 -13.57
C GLU A 81 5.28 6.28 -14.74
N ILE A 82 5.92 5.12 -14.91
CA ILE A 82 5.61 4.16 -15.96
C ILE A 82 5.12 2.86 -15.32
N ILE A 83 3.90 2.42 -15.70
CA ILE A 83 3.28 1.19 -15.21
C ILE A 83 2.84 0.31 -16.39
N HIS A 84 3.34 -0.94 -16.45
CA HIS A 84 3.06 -1.87 -17.54
C HIS A 84 3.24 -1.23 -18.95
N GLY A 85 4.31 -0.44 -19.12
CA GLY A 85 4.61 0.28 -20.37
C GLY A 85 3.78 1.54 -20.63
N HIS A 86 2.85 1.89 -19.74
CA HIS A 86 2.02 3.10 -19.83
C HIS A 86 2.62 4.20 -18.95
N GLN A 87 2.98 5.33 -19.55
CA GLN A 87 3.42 6.51 -18.81
C GLN A 87 2.20 7.26 -18.27
N VAL A 88 2.21 7.59 -16.98
CA VAL A 88 1.20 8.44 -16.34
C VAL A 88 1.49 9.89 -16.69
N LEU A 89 0.61 10.52 -17.44
CA LEU A 89 0.77 11.91 -17.86
C LEU A 89 0.16 12.89 -16.86
N SER A 90 -1.07 12.60 -16.40
CA SER A 90 -1.77 13.45 -15.45
C SER A 90 -2.84 12.67 -14.71
N ILE A 91 -2.96 12.93 -13.42
CA ILE A 91 -3.94 12.37 -12.51
C ILE A 91 -4.97 13.46 -12.19
N GLN A 92 -6.24 13.20 -12.50
CA GLN A 92 -7.34 14.13 -12.24
C GLN A 92 -8.42 13.45 -11.41
N PRO A 93 -9.31 14.19 -10.74
CA PRO A 93 -10.33 13.59 -9.87
C PRO A 93 -11.23 12.56 -10.59
N LYS A 94 -11.38 12.67 -11.91
CA LYS A 94 -12.26 11.82 -12.73
C LYS A 94 -11.54 10.66 -13.41
N GLY A 95 -10.21 10.62 -13.39
CA GLY A 95 -9.45 9.62 -14.13
C GLY A 95 -7.99 9.99 -14.33
N VAL A 96 -7.29 9.15 -15.08
CA VAL A 96 -5.85 9.26 -15.31
C VAL A 96 -5.56 9.24 -16.80
N TRP A 97 -4.77 10.21 -17.27
CA TRP A 97 -4.23 10.22 -18.63
C TRP A 97 -2.99 9.36 -18.69
N LEU A 98 -2.99 8.37 -19.58
CA LEU A 98 -1.90 7.43 -19.80
C LEU A 98 -1.38 7.56 -21.23
N LYS A 99 -0.10 7.28 -21.45
CA LYS A 99 0.51 7.19 -22.78
C LYS A 99 1.17 5.84 -22.98
N HIS A 100 0.84 5.14 -24.05
CA HIS A 100 1.43 3.86 -24.42
C HIS A 100 1.73 3.84 -25.91
N GLN A 101 2.98 3.56 -26.29
CA GLN A 101 3.43 3.49 -27.69
C GLN A 101 3.02 4.73 -28.52
N GLY A 102 3.14 5.93 -27.94
CA GLY A 102 2.79 7.18 -28.61
C GLY A 102 1.29 7.53 -28.63
N LYS A 103 0.41 6.62 -28.21
CA LYS A 103 -1.03 6.88 -28.09
C LYS A 103 -1.39 7.28 -26.66
N THR A 104 -2.23 8.30 -26.54
CA THR A 104 -2.77 8.75 -25.26
C THR A 104 -4.13 8.09 -25.02
N GLN A 105 -4.34 7.57 -23.82
CA GLN A 105 -5.56 6.90 -23.37
C GLN A 105 -6.07 7.53 -22.08
N TRP A 106 -7.38 7.69 -21.99
CA TRP A 106 -8.06 8.10 -20.76
C TRP A 106 -8.50 6.87 -19.98
N LEU A 107 -7.99 6.72 -18.75
CA LEU A 107 -8.39 5.64 -17.85
C LEU A 107 -9.36 6.18 -16.81
N THR A 108 -10.55 5.57 -16.72
CA THR A 108 -11.58 5.92 -15.74
C THR A 108 -11.91 4.74 -14.84
N PHE A 109 -12.61 5.00 -13.75
CA PHE A 109 -13.17 3.97 -12.89
C PHE A 109 -14.06 3.01 -13.69
N SER A 110 -13.93 1.72 -13.40
CA SER A 110 -14.85 0.69 -13.91
C SER A 110 -16.26 0.99 -13.42
N LYS A 111 -17.20 1.12 -14.35
CA LYS A 111 -18.63 1.11 -14.00
C LYS A 111 -19.04 -0.33 -13.74
N GLU A 112 -18.64 -0.89 -12.60
CA GLU A 112 -19.32 -2.10 -12.12
C GLU A 112 -20.70 -1.66 -11.67
N ALA A 113 -21.70 -1.89 -12.52
CA ALA A 113 -23.09 -1.63 -12.22
C ALA A 113 -23.49 -2.51 -11.04
N THR A 114 -23.80 -1.91 -9.90
CA THR A 114 -24.68 -2.54 -8.91
C THR A 114 -26.00 -2.85 -9.61
N SER A 115 -26.20 -4.13 -9.97
CA SER A 115 -27.51 -4.72 -10.29
C SER A 115 -28.06 -5.40 -9.06
#